data_AF-A0A3A4WCD8-F1
#
_entry.id   AF-A0A3A4WCD8-F1
#
_cell.length_a   1.000
_cell.length_b   1.000
_cell.length_c   1.000
_cell.angle_alpha   90.00
_cell.angle_beta   90.00
_cell.angle_gamma   90.00
#
_symmetry.space_group_name_H-M   'P 1'
#
loop_
_entity.id
_entity.type
_entity.pdbx_description
1 polymer ?
#
loop_
_entity_poly.entity_id
_entity_poly.type
_entity_poly.pdbx_seq_one_letter_code
_entity_poly.pdbx_strand_id
1 'polypeptide(L)'
;MLLISRENRELLRIIEEQKPSSLKELEAATGRKRSNLYRTLSTMAQYGIVDLVRSNKRVKPVVKATSFQVEFGLDEPSQHEKRRS
;
A
#
# COMPACT_ATOMS: atom_id res chain seq x y z
N MET A 1 -11.92 -0.29 -2.64
CA MET A 1 -10.89 -1.20 -3.17
C MET A 1 -10.32 -1.97 -1.99
N LEU A 2 -10.26 -3.31 -2.05
CA LEU A 2 -9.71 -4.11 -0.96
C LEU A 2 -8.18 -4.10 -1.01
N LEU A 3 -7.53 -3.75 0.10
CA LEU A 3 -6.08 -3.57 0.19
C LEU A 3 -5.31 -4.88 -0.10
N ILE A 4 -5.87 -6.04 0.23
CA ILE A 4 -5.21 -7.37 0.15
C ILE A 4 -5.90 -8.29 -0.90
N SER A 5 -6.34 -7.74 -2.03
CA SER A 5 -6.83 -8.57 -3.15
C SER A 5 -5.67 -9.32 -3.84
N ARG A 6 -5.98 -10.37 -4.62
CA ARG A 6 -4.99 -11.08 -5.46
C ARG A 6 -4.26 -10.12 -6.40
N GLU A 7 -5.00 -9.18 -6.96
CA GLU A 7 -4.50 -8.13 -7.85
C GLU A 7 -3.51 -7.19 -7.17
N ASN A 8 -3.69 -6.94 -5.87
CA ASN A 8 -2.80 -6.10 -5.08
C ASN A 8 -1.53 -6.84 -4.66
N ARG A 9 -1.63 -8.14 -4.37
CA ARG A 9 -0.44 -8.98 -4.17
C ARG A 9 0.42 -9.05 -5.43
N GLU A 10 -0.21 -9.22 -6.59
CA GLU A 10 0.50 -9.21 -7.87
C GLU A 10 1.15 -7.85 -8.16
N LEU A 11 0.45 -6.76 -7.83
CA LEU A 11 1.01 -5.41 -7.94
C LEU A 11 2.28 -5.25 -7.09
N LEU A 12 2.27 -5.70 -5.83
CA LEU A 12 3.44 -5.64 -4.95
C LEU A 12 4.59 -6.48 -5.50
N ARG A 13 4.29 -7.68 -6.01
CA ARG A 13 5.28 -8.55 -6.65
C ARG A 13 5.97 -7.86 -7.83
N ILE A 14 5.19 -7.26 -8.73
CA ILE A 14 5.73 -6.53 -9.90
C ILE A 14 6.62 -5.36 -9.46
N ILE A 15 6.22 -4.61 -8.42
CA ILE A 15 7.03 -3.50 -7.91
C ILE A 15 8.36 -4.00 -7.34
N GLU A 16 8.35 -5.13 -6.62
CA GLU A 16 9.56 -5.71 -6.02
C GLU A 16 10.50 -6.31 -7.08
N GLU A 17 9.95 -7.04 -8.05
CA GLU A 17 10.73 -7.69 -9.11
C GLU A 17 11.29 -6.68 -10.12
N GLN A 18 10.48 -5.72 -10.56
CA GLN A 18 10.86 -4.79 -11.64
C GLN A 18 11.44 -3.47 -11.15
N LYS A 19 11.27 -3.12 -9.87
CA LYS A 19 11.77 -1.89 -9.23
C LYS A 19 11.54 -0.63 -10.09
N PRO A 20 10.30 -0.38 -10.54
CA PRO A 20 10.00 0.71 -11.48
C PRO A 20 10.43 2.05 -10.90
N SER A 21 11.01 2.91 -11.74
CA SER A 21 11.47 4.24 -11.36
C SER A 21 10.35 5.28 -11.30
N SER A 22 9.16 4.94 -11.83
CA SER A 22 8.00 5.83 -11.86
C SER A 22 6.66 5.09 -11.98
N LEU A 23 5.57 5.78 -11.64
CA LEU A 23 4.20 5.29 -11.91
C LEU A 23 3.91 5.06 -13.41
N LYS A 24 4.64 5.73 -14.31
CA LYS A 24 4.51 5.52 -15.76
C LYS A 24 5.06 4.16 -16.17
N GLU A 25 6.21 3.78 -15.64
CA GLU A 25 6.78 2.46 -15.87
C GLU A 25 5.91 1.37 -15.23
N LEU A 26 5.39 1.61 -14.03
CA LEU A 26 4.49 0.66 -13.38
C LEU A 26 3.16 0.49 -14.14
N GLU A 27 2.62 1.56 -14.73
CA GLU A 27 1.45 1.46 -15.63
C GLU A 27 1.76 0.61 -16.86
N ALA A 28 2.94 0.78 -17.48
CA ALA A 28 3.35 -0.03 -18.61
C ALA A 28 3.52 -1.52 -18.23
N ALA A 29 4.08 -1.79 -17.04
CA ALA A 29 4.28 -3.15 -16.54
C ALA A 29 2.99 -3.87 -16.15
N THR A 30 2.00 -3.14 -15.62
CA THR A 30 0.76 -3.73 -15.06
C THR A 30 -0.46 -3.57 -15.96
N GLY A 31 -0.39 -2.71 -16.98
CA GLY A 31 -1.54 -2.29 -17.79
C GLY A 31 -2.58 -1.45 -17.04
N ARG A 32 -2.34 -1.10 -15.76
CA ARG A 32 -3.29 -0.36 -14.93
C ARG A 32 -3.06 1.14 -15.05
N LYS A 33 -4.15 1.90 -15.21
CA LYS A 33 -4.11 3.37 -15.26
C LYS A 33 -3.35 3.96 -14.06
N ARG A 34 -2.45 4.92 -14.30
CA ARG A 34 -1.69 5.63 -13.24
C ARG A 34 -2.54 6.13 -12.07
N SER A 35 -3.72 6.68 -12.33
CA SER A 35 -4.59 7.21 -11.28
C SER A 35 -5.13 6.12 -10.35
N ASN A 36 -5.34 4.90 -10.85
CA ASN A 36 -5.75 3.75 -10.04
C ASN A 36 -4.57 3.20 -9.24
N LEU A 37 -3.40 3.10 -9.86
CA LEU A 37 -2.16 2.72 -9.18
C LEU A 37 -1.86 3.69 -8.03
N TYR A 38 -1.93 5.00 -8.27
CA TYR A 38 -1.66 6.00 -7.24
C TYR A 38 -2.61 5.89 -6.04
N ARG A 39 -3.92 5.74 -6.27
CA ARG A 39 -4.89 5.57 -5.17
C ARG A 39 -4.57 4.33 -4.33
N THR A 40 -4.31 3.20 -4.99
CA THR A 40 -3.96 1.93 -4.31
C THR A 40 -2.69 2.07 -3.48
N LEU A 41 -1.63 2.58 -4.10
CA LEU A 41 -0.32 2.71 -3.47
C LEU A 41 -0.32 3.76 -2.37
N SER A 42 -1.12 4.82 -2.49
CA SER A 42 -1.28 5.80 -1.42
C SER A 42 -1.93 5.18 -0.18
N THR A 43 -2.93 4.32 -0.35
CA THR A 43 -3.52 3.56 0.76
C THR A 43 -2.49 2.60 1.35
N MET A 44 -1.79 1.82 0.53
CA MET A 44 -0.72 0.91 0.99
C MET A 44 0.40 1.65 1.74
N ALA A 45 0.73 2.87 1.33
CA ALA A 45 1.71 3.72 2.00
C ALA A 45 1.26 4.21 3.37
N GLN A 46 -0.04 4.52 3.54
CA GLN A 46 -0.61 4.85 4.86
C GLN A 46 -0.46 3.69 5.85
N TYR A 47 -0.52 2.45 5.35
CA TYR A 47 -0.33 1.24 6.15
C TYR A 47 1.13 0.76 6.21
N GLY A 48 2.09 1.52 5.69
CA GLY A 48 3.52 1.17 5.73
C GLY A 48 3.94 -0.01 4.84
N ILE A 49 3.08 -0.47 3.94
CA ILE A 49 3.37 -1.61 3.04
C ILE A 49 4.32 -1.17 1.90
N VAL A 50 4.18 0.07 1.44
CA VAL A 50 4.92 0.66 0.30
C VAL A 50 5.35 2.08 0.64
N ASP A 51 6.54 2.50 0.22
CA ASP A 51 6.94 3.90 0.17
C ASP A 51 6.67 4.51 -1.21
N LEU A 52 6.21 5.76 -1.22
CA LEU A 52 6.10 6.58 -2.43
C LEU A 52 7.18 7.67 -2.42
N VAL A 53 8.35 7.34 -2.99
CA VAL A 53 9.49 8.25 -3.06
C VAL A 53 9.28 9.25 -4.20
N ARG A 54 9.31 10.55 -3.89
CA ARG A 54 9.16 11.62 -4.89
C ARG A 54 10.54 12.13 -5.30
N SER A 55 10.82 12.14 -6.61
CA SER A 55 12.06 12.70 -7.16
C SER A 55 11.82 13.26 -8.56
N ASN A 56 12.29 14.49 -8.82
CA ASN A 56 12.24 15.13 -10.14
C ASN A 56 10.88 15.00 -10.85
N LYS A 57 9.79 15.33 -10.13
CA LYS A 57 8.38 15.24 -10.60
C LYS A 57 7.87 13.81 -10.87
N ARG A 58 8.64 12.77 -10.51
CA ARG A 58 8.23 11.36 -10.60
C ARG A 58 7.94 10.81 -9.21
N VAL A 59 7.02 9.84 -9.17
CA VAL A 59 6.69 9.06 -7.97
C VAL A 59 7.16 7.64 -8.20
N LYS A 60 8.14 7.22 -7.40
CA LYS A 60 8.72 5.88 -7.40
C LYS A 60 8.10 5.07 -6.26
N PRO A 61 7.36 3.99 -6.55
CA PRO A 61 6.90 3.07 -5.51
C PRO A 61 8.02 2.11 -5.10
N VAL A 62 8.13 1.83 -3.81
CA VAL A 62 9.10 0.89 -3.23
C VAL A 62 8.38 0.02 -2.21
N VAL A 63 8.40 -1.30 -2.37
CA VAL A 63 7.81 -2.20 -1.36
C VAL A 63 8.70 -2.20 -0.11
N LYS A 64 8.08 -2.09 1.06
CA LYS A 64 8.77 -2.10 2.36
C LYS A 64 8.72 -3.45 3.04
N ALA A 65 7.63 -4.19 2.84
CA ALA A 65 7.34 -5.38 3.61
C ALA A 65 7.37 -6.63 2.72
N THR A 66 8.34 -7.51 2.98
CA THR A 66 8.36 -8.90 2.50
C THR A 66 7.51 -9.84 3.35
N SER A 67 7.03 -9.38 4.51
CA SER A 67 5.93 -9.97 5.29
C SER A 67 5.34 -8.90 6.22
N PHE A 68 4.01 -8.78 6.28
CA PHE A 68 3.33 -7.91 7.23
C PHE A 68 2.05 -8.59 7.73
N GLN A 69 1.76 -8.42 9.02
CA GLN A 69 0.57 -8.95 9.68
C GLN A 69 -0.40 -7.78 9.91
N VAL A 70 -1.64 -7.91 9.44
CA VAL A 70 -2.68 -6.92 9.65
C VAL A 70 -3.64 -7.46 10.71
N GLU A 71 -3.65 -6.82 11.89
CA GLU A 71 -4.65 -7.09 12.93
C GLU A 71 -5.77 -6.06 12.83
N PHE A 72 -7.00 -6.53 12.73
CA PHE A 72 -8.20 -5.70 12.78
C PHE A 72 -8.93 -5.98 14.09
N GLY A 73 -9.08 -4.96 14.94
CA GLY A 73 -10.02 -4.97 16.05
C GLY A 73 -11.38 -4.47 15.56
N LEU A 74 -12.44 -5.26 15.77
CA LEU A 74 -13.82 -4.82 15.54
C LEU A 74 -14.48 -4.25 16.80
N ASP A 75 -13.74 -4.26 17.92
CA ASP A 75 -14.22 -3.83 19.21
C ASP A 75 -13.86 -2.36 19.44
N GLU A 76 -14.88 -1.50 19.58
CA GLU A 76 -14.74 -0.16 20.15
C GLU A 76 -14.13 -0.29 21.56
N PRO A 77 -13.17 0.57 21.96
CA PRO A 77 -12.70 0.59 23.34
C PRO A 77 -13.88 0.95 24.25
N SER A 78 -14.45 -0.06 24.89
CA SER A 78 -15.57 0.10 25.79
C SER A 78 -15.16 1.03 26.94
N GLN A 79 -15.93 2.10 27.13
CA GLN A 79 -15.72 3.16 28.14
C GLN A 79 -15.88 2.69 29.60
N HIS A 80 -15.76 1.39 29.88
CA HIS A 80 -16.05 0.79 31.19
C HIS A 80 -14.86 0.71 32.16
N GLU A 81 -13.65 1.09 31.75
CA GLU A 81 -12.45 1.03 32.62
C GLU A 81 -12.19 2.32 33.43
N LYS A 82 -13.23 3.14 33.70
CA LYS A 82 -13.11 4.33 34.59
C LYS A 82 -13.88 4.24 35.89
N ARG A 83 -14.41 3.06 36.26
CA ARG A 83 -15.21 2.89 37.48
C ARG A 83 -14.72 1.75 38.37
N ARG A 84 -13.41 1.66 38.60
CA ARG A 84 -12.85 1.01 39.81
C ARG A 84 -11.60 1.77 40.25
N SER A 85 -11.83 2.95 40.82
CA SER A 85 -10.99 3.52 41.88
C SER A 85 -11.74 3.36 43.19
#